data_AF-A0A3C1QG11-F1
#
_entry.id   AF-A0A3C1QG11-F1
#
_cell.length_a   1.000
_cell.length_b   1.000
_cell.length_c   1.000
_cell.angle_alpha   90.00
_cell.angle_beta   90.00
_cell.angle_gamma   90.00
#
_symmetry.space_group_name_H-M   'P 1'
#
loop_
_entity.id
_entity.type
_entity.pdbx_description
1 polymer ?
#
loop_
_entity_poly.entity_id
_entity_poly.type
_entity_poly.pdbx_seq_one_letter_code
_entity_poly.pdbx_strand_id
1 'polypeptide(L)'
;MDIEVGSNLYRNSNGIIDIEGVPQFEVAIKEPARALLVNFALFDDVGRMMAKVVDSNLTFNERRAYQLAKSPTSVSLKHEESGTVVFTLELKEGNRVVFSRGSFHTIKGHRLDVSQTEWRIDKKRFSGKDTDTKGGAVFIG
;
A
#
# COMPACT_ATOMS: atom_id res chain seq x y z
N MET A 1 -0.30 -10.58 10.79
CA MET A 1 0.92 -10.34 9.99
C MET A 1 1.52 -9.03 10.43
N ASP A 2 2.77 -8.76 10.12
CA ASP A 2 3.37 -7.44 10.43
C ASP A 2 3.42 -6.60 9.15
N ILE A 3 3.17 -5.30 9.27
CA ILE A 3 3.23 -4.37 8.14
C ILE A 3 4.23 -3.28 8.48
N GLU A 4 5.19 -3.03 7.61
CA GLU A 4 6.15 -1.94 7.71
C GLU A 4 5.78 -0.87 6.66
N VAL A 5 5.57 0.37 7.08
CA VAL A 5 5.29 1.49 6.16
C VAL A 5 6.34 2.57 6.36
N GLY A 6 7.23 2.70 5.37
CA GLY A 6 8.50 3.38 5.53
C GLY A 6 9.31 2.72 6.65
N SER A 7 9.70 3.48 7.70
CA SER A 7 10.39 2.90 8.87
C SER A 7 9.47 2.57 10.05
N ASN A 8 8.15 2.66 9.88
CA ASN A 8 7.19 2.39 10.95
C ASN A 8 6.74 0.93 10.89
N LEU A 9 6.89 0.21 11.99
CA LEU A 9 6.47 -1.17 12.14
C LEU A 9 5.11 -1.24 12.84
N TYR A 10 4.16 -1.91 12.19
CA TYR A 10 2.84 -2.21 12.72
C TYR A 10 2.71 -3.72 12.90
N ARG A 11 2.77 -4.18 14.16
CA ARG A 11 2.73 -5.60 14.52
C ARG A 11 1.30 -6.10 14.66
N ASN A 12 1.11 -7.39 14.41
CA ASN A 12 -0.17 -8.09 14.58
C ASN A 12 -1.35 -7.49 13.79
N SER A 13 -1.07 -6.93 12.60
CA SER A 13 -2.09 -6.42 11.69
C SER A 13 -2.95 -7.52 11.07
N ASN A 14 -4.21 -7.18 10.81
CA ASN A 14 -5.14 -7.98 10.00
C ASN A 14 -4.95 -7.83 8.49
N GLY A 15 -3.98 -7.04 8.04
CA GLY A 15 -3.71 -6.83 6.61
C GLY A 15 -4.34 -5.56 6.03
N ILE A 16 -5.22 -4.88 6.77
CA ILE A 16 -5.85 -3.64 6.30
C ILE A 16 -4.92 -2.46 6.58
N ILE A 17 -4.74 -1.60 5.57
CA ILE A 17 -4.17 -0.26 5.74
C ILE A 17 -5.28 0.75 5.48
N ASP A 18 -5.73 1.35 6.58
CA ASP A 18 -6.70 2.42 6.61
C ASP A 18 -5.95 3.76 6.45
N ILE A 19 -6.34 4.50 5.41
CA ILE A 19 -5.77 5.79 5.08
C ILE A 19 -6.88 6.82 5.24
N GLU A 20 -6.71 7.70 6.23
CA GLU A 20 -7.64 8.77 6.58
C GLU A 20 -9.07 8.31 6.91
N GLY A 21 -9.22 7.15 7.55
CA GLY A 21 -10.51 6.57 7.94
C GLY A 21 -11.17 5.73 6.85
N VAL A 22 -10.42 5.37 5.80
CA VAL A 22 -10.91 4.52 4.70
C VAL A 22 -9.91 3.38 4.43
N PRO A 23 -10.36 2.12 4.43
CA PRO A 23 -9.56 0.98 3.98
C PRO A 23 -9.18 1.14 2.50
N GLN A 24 -7.92 1.52 2.24
CA GLN A 24 -7.42 1.73 0.87
C GLN A 24 -6.53 0.59 0.39
N PHE A 25 -5.87 -0.12 1.32
CA PHE A 25 -5.22 -1.40 1.03
C PHE A 25 -5.82 -2.51 1.88
N GLU A 26 -5.86 -3.70 1.28
CA GLU A 26 -5.96 -4.95 1.99
C GLU A 26 -4.84 -5.86 1.48
N VAL A 27 -4.10 -6.44 2.41
CA VAL A 27 -2.95 -7.28 2.16
C VAL A 27 -3.18 -8.64 2.77
N ALA A 28 -3.00 -9.69 1.99
CA ALA A 28 -3.11 -11.07 2.44
C ALA A 28 -1.90 -11.90 2.00
N ILE A 29 -1.57 -12.92 2.79
CA ILE A 29 -0.58 -13.94 2.43
C ILE A 29 -1.37 -15.21 2.14
N LYS A 30 -1.38 -15.63 0.87
CA LYS A 30 -2.10 -16.83 0.42
C LYS A 30 -1.28 -18.07 0.73
N GLU A 31 -1.78 -18.91 1.61
CA GLU A 31 -1.21 -20.23 1.93
C GLU A 31 -1.76 -21.33 1.01
N PRO A 32 -1.02 -22.44 0.76
CA PRO A 32 0.36 -22.72 1.21
C PRO A 32 1.45 -22.12 0.31
N ALA A 33 1.07 -21.43 -0.76
CA ALA A 33 1.99 -20.89 -1.76
C ALA A 33 2.82 -19.68 -1.25
N ARG A 34 2.47 -19.17 -0.06
CA ARG A 34 3.05 -17.99 0.56
C ARG A 34 3.11 -16.78 -0.38
N ALA A 35 2.02 -16.57 -1.11
CA ALA A 35 1.93 -15.53 -2.14
C ALA A 35 1.31 -14.23 -1.61
N LEU A 36 1.89 -13.08 -1.93
CA LEU A 36 1.37 -11.77 -1.55
C LEU A 36 0.19 -11.37 -2.44
N LEU A 37 -0.98 -11.20 -1.82
CA LEU A 37 -2.19 -10.67 -2.44
C LEU A 37 -2.41 -9.23 -1.96
N VAL A 38 -2.71 -8.34 -2.91
CA VAL A 38 -2.98 -6.93 -2.64
C VAL A 38 -4.29 -6.53 -3.30
N ASN A 39 -5.19 -5.96 -2.50
CA ASN A 39 -6.30 -5.13 -2.98
C ASN A 39 -5.94 -3.66 -2.76
N PHE A 40 -6.15 -2.83 -3.76
CA PHE A 40 -5.84 -1.41 -3.70
C PHE A 40 -6.71 -0.59 -4.65
N ALA A 41 -7.10 0.61 -4.24
CA ALA A 41 -7.74 1.59 -5.10
C ALA A 41 -6.92 2.89 -5.14
N LEU A 42 -6.58 3.30 -6.36
CA LEU A 42 -5.90 4.54 -6.66
C LEU A 42 -6.92 5.61 -7.03
N PHE A 43 -6.72 6.82 -6.52
CA PHE A 43 -7.54 7.99 -6.84
C PHE A 43 -6.68 9.13 -7.39
N ASP A 44 -7.31 10.11 -8.01
CA ASP A 44 -6.72 11.41 -8.30
C ASP A 44 -6.98 12.42 -7.15
N ASP A 45 -6.56 13.66 -7.36
CA ASP A 45 -6.66 14.77 -6.40
C ASP A 45 -8.11 15.21 -6.12
N VAL A 46 -9.08 14.77 -6.92
CA VAL A 46 -10.50 15.04 -6.73
C VAL A 46 -11.29 13.79 -6.29
N GLY A 47 -10.61 12.69 -5.98
CA GLY A 47 -11.22 11.46 -5.47
C GLY A 47 -11.83 10.56 -6.54
N ARG A 48 -11.51 10.77 -7.83
CA ARG A 48 -11.93 9.86 -8.90
C ARG A 48 -10.98 8.66 -8.98
N MET A 49 -11.55 7.45 -9.08
CA MET A 49 -10.76 6.22 -9.19
C MET A 49 -9.99 6.16 -10.52
N MET A 50 -8.69 5.90 -10.45
CA MET A 50 -7.76 5.83 -11.58
C MET A 50 -7.27 4.41 -11.86
N ALA A 51 -7.14 3.59 -10.83
CA ALA A 51 -6.77 2.18 -10.96
C ALA A 51 -7.35 1.36 -9.80
N LYS A 52 -7.63 0.07 -10.05
CA LYS A 52 -8.06 -0.88 -9.02
C LYS A 52 -7.30 -2.19 -9.16
N VAL A 53 -6.66 -2.60 -8.07
CA VAL A 53 -6.00 -3.90 -7.94
C VAL A 53 -6.87 -4.78 -7.05
N VAL A 54 -7.13 -6.02 -7.49
CA VAL A 54 -7.84 -7.06 -6.72
C VAL A 54 -7.05 -8.36 -6.82
N ASP A 55 -6.71 -8.96 -5.69
CA ASP A 55 -5.87 -10.17 -5.59
C ASP A 55 -4.60 -10.09 -6.44
N SER A 56 -3.92 -8.94 -6.41
CA SER A 56 -2.75 -8.67 -7.24
C SER A 56 -3.04 -8.78 -8.75
N ASN A 57 -4.24 -8.41 -9.20
CA ASN A 57 -4.60 -8.25 -10.60
C ASN A 57 -5.17 -6.85 -10.84
N LEU A 58 -4.75 -6.21 -11.91
CA LEU A 58 -5.23 -4.88 -12.28
C LEU A 58 -6.60 -5.02 -12.97
N THR A 59 -7.67 -4.73 -12.25
CA THR A 59 -9.07 -4.90 -12.69
C THR A 59 -9.67 -3.65 -13.29
N PHE A 60 -9.17 -2.48 -12.89
CA PHE A 60 -9.48 -1.18 -13.50
C PHE A 60 -8.20 -0.40 -13.73
N ASN A 61 -8.07 0.24 -14.89
CA ASN A 61 -6.88 0.97 -15.30
C ASN A 61 -7.29 2.09 -16.27
N GLU A 62 -7.53 3.29 -15.74
CA GLU A 62 -7.94 4.44 -16.51
C GLU A 62 -6.90 4.71 -17.62
N ARG A 63 -7.36 4.73 -18.87
CA ARG A 63 -6.52 4.96 -20.07
C ARG A 63 -5.32 4.02 -20.21
N ARG A 64 -5.32 2.88 -19.51
CA ARG A 64 -4.16 1.95 -19.46
C ARG A 64 -2.87 2.63 -18.98
N ALA A 65 -2.99 3.65 -18.12
CA ALA A 65 -1.85 4.47 -17.67
C ALA A 65 -0.95 3.78 -16.64
N TYR A 66 -1.39 2.66 -16.05
CA TYR A 66 -0.67 1.97 -14.99
C TYR A 66 -0.25 0.56 -15.37
N GLN A 67 0.92 0.16 -14.87
CA GLN A 67 1.48 -1.17 -15.03
C GLN A 67 1.64 -1.82 -13.65
N LEU A 68 1.08 -3.01 -13.52
CA LEU A 68 1.20 -3.85 -12.34
C LEU A 68 2.29 -4.91 -12.60
N ALA A 69 3.33 -4.93 -11.76
CA ALA A 69 4.32 -6.00 -11.74
C ALA A 69 4.16 -6.81 -10.46
N LYS A 70 4.14 -8.14 -10.59
CA LYS A 70 4.00 -9.06 -9.46
C LYS A 70 4.95 -10.24 -9.54
N SER A 71 5.37 -10.68 -8.37
CA SER A 71 6.02 -11.96 -8.11
C SER A 71 5.28 -12.65 -6.95
N PRO A 72 5.63 -13.89 -6.57
CA PRO A 72 5.04 -14.51 -5.39
C PRO A 72 5.17 -13.65 -4.13
N THR A 73 6.25 -12.88 -3.97
CA THR A 73 6.53 -12.12 -2.75
C THR A 73 6.51 -10.62 -2.95
N SER A 74 6.12 -10.11 -4.12
CA SER A 74 6.10 -8.66 -4.36
C SER A 74 4.97 -8.23 -5.28
N VAL A 75 4.41 -7.05 -5.01
CA VAL A 75 3.43 -6.39 -5.87
C VAL A 75 3.80 -4.91 -5.96
N SER A 76 3.89 -4.40 -7.18
CA SER A 76 4.18 -3.00 -7.44
C SER A 76 3.27 -2.45 -8.54
N LEU A 77 2.85 -1.21 -8.36
CA LEU A 77 2.07 -0.46 -9.36
C LEU A 77 2.85 0.81 -9.71
N LYS A 78 2.97 1.07 -11.01
CA LYS A 78 3.72 2.20 -11.55
C LYS A 78 2.89 2.89 -12.63
N HIS A 79 2.94 4.21 -12.68
CA HIS A 79 2.44 4.98 -13.81
C HIS A 79 3.42 4.85 -14.98
N GLU A 80 2.93 4.39 -16.13
CA GLU A 80 3.75 4.01 -17.29
C GLU A 80 4.56 5.19 -17.81
N GLU A 81 3.88 6.31 -18.10
CA GLU A 81 4.50 7.48 -18.75
C GLU A 81 5.45 8.26 -17.83
N SER A 82 4.99 8.67 -16.65
CA SER A 82 5.82 9.45 -15.71
C SER A 82 6.87 8.62 -14.97
N GLY A 83 6.75 7.29 -15.00
CA GLY A 83 7.59 6.39 -14.22
C GLY A 83 7.32 6.41 -12.71
N THR A 84 6.29 7.13 -12.26
CA THR A 84 5.97 7.29 -10.83
C THR A 84 5.58 5.96 -10.21
N VAL A 85 6.26 5.56 -9.14
CA VAL A 85 5.89 4.38 -8.35
C VAL A 85 4.71 4.74 -7.45
N VAL A 86 3.56 4.12 -7.71
CA VAL A 86 2.33 4.31 -6.92
C VAL A 86 2.49 3.58 -5.59
N PHE A 87 2.87 2.30 -5.62
CA PHE A 87 3.28 1.55 -4.44
C PHE A 87 4.23 0.40 -4.80
N THR A 88 5.00 -0.05 -3.81
CA THR A 88 5.76 -1.31 -3.84
C THR A 88 5.61 -1.98 -2.48
N LEU A 89 5.04 -3.19 -2.49
CA LEU A 89 4.84 -4.06 -1.34
C LEU A 89 5.65 -5.34 -1.53
N GLU A 90 6.37 -5.74 -0.49
CA GLU A 90 7.20 -6.94 -0.48
C GLU A 90 6.95 -7.78 0.76
N LEU A 91 6.68 -9.07 0.58
CA LEU A 91 6.65 -10.06 1.64
C LEU A 91 8.08 -10.49 1.99
N LYS A 92 8.47 -10.22 3.23
CA LYS A 92 9.73 -10.65 3.85
C LYS A 92 9.48 -11.85 4.77
N GLU A 93 10.56 -12.31 5.41
CA GLU A 93 10.50 -13.35 6.44
C GLU A 93 9.56 -12.97 7.59
N GLY A 94 9.10 -13.97 8.35
CA GLY A 94 8.22 -13.75 9.50
C GLY A 94 6.82 -13.21 9.16
N ASN A 95 6.36 -13.35 7.91
CA ASN A 95 5.07 -12.81 7.45
C ASN A 95 4.98 -11.29 7.62
N ARG A 96 6.12 -10.61 7.44
CA ARG A 96 6.22 -9.16 7.42
C ARG A 96 6.08 -8.65 6.00
N VAL A 97 5.14 -7.74 5.77
CA VAL A 97 4.98 -7.03 4.48
C VAL A 97 5.56 -5.63 4.60
N VAL A 98 6.42 -5.25 3.67
CA VAL A 98 7.11 -3.95 3.66
C VAL A 98 6.57 -3.08 2.52
N PHE A 99 6.00 -1.93 2.87
CA PHE A 99 5.66 -0.84 1.98
C PHE A 99 6.82 0.17 1.96
N SER A 100 7.77 -0.05 1.05
CA SER A 100 9.05 0.66 1.03
C SER A 100 9.02 1.99 0.27
N ARG A 101 8.14 2.11 -0.73
CA ARG A 101 8.03 3.30 -1.56
C ARG A 101 6.67 3.41 -2.24
N GLY A 102 6.12 4.62 -2.27
CA GLY A 102 4.89 4.93 -2.98
C GLY A 102 4.59 6.42 -3.00
N SER A 103 3.79 6.86 -3.96
CA SER A 103 3.33 8.25 -4.06
C SER A 103 2.01 8.25 -4.81
N PHE A 104 0.92 8.58 -4.12
CA PHE A 104 -0.43 8.54 -4.70
C PHE A 104 -1.43 9.41 -3.94
N HIS A 105 -2.57 9.71 -4.55
CA HIS A 105 -3.66 10.39 -3.87
C HIS A 105 -4.57 9.40 -3.14
N THR A 106 -4.94 9.77 -1.92
CA THR A 106 -5.94 9.06 -1.12
C THR A 106 -7.33 9.27 -1.72
N ILE A 107 -8.32 8.53 -1.24
CA ILE A 107 -9.72 8.77 -1.62
C ILE A 107 -10.20 10.19 -1.28
N LYS A 108 -9.54 10.87 -0.34
CA LYS A 108 -9.83 12.27 0.01
C LYS A 108 -9.07 13.28 -0.85
N GLY A 109 -8.29 12.82 -1.82
CA GLY A 109 -7.51 13.67 -2.73
C GLY A 109 -6.19 14.16 -2.14
N HIS A 110 -5.83 13.78 -0.91
CA HIS A 110 -4.56 14.15 -0.31
C HIS A 110 -3.43 13.26 -0.82
N ARG A 111 -2.23 13.81 -0.97
CA ARG A 111 -1.08 13.02 -1.42
C ARG A 111 -0.44 12.28 -0.24
N LEU A 112 -0.39 10.95 -0.33
CA LEU A 112 0.43 10.10 0.53
C LEU A 112 1.74 9.79 -0.20
N ASP A 113 2.86 10.17 0.41
CA ASP A 113 4.21 9.77 0.00
C ASP A 113 4.79 8.80 1.03
N VAL A 114 5.28 7.66 0.58
CA VAL A 114 6.01 6.67 1.37
C VAL A 114 7.43 6.57 0.83
N SER A 115 8.40 6.69 1.73
CA SER A 115 9.82 6.47 1.48
C SER A 115 10.35 5.44 2.46
N GLN A 116 11.59 5.00 2.31
CA GLN A 116 12.20 4.01 3.20
C GLN A 116 12.25 4.46 4.68
N THR A 117 12.21 5.76 4.94
CA THR A 117 12.35 6.30 6.30
C THR A 117 11.03 6.76 6.91
N GLU A 118 9.99 7.00 6.11
CA GLU A 118 8.75 7.61 6.61
C GLU A 118 7.62 7.52 5.61
N TRP A 119 6.42 7.79 6.12
CA TRP A 119 5.30 8.21 5.31
C TRP A 119 4.90 9.65 5.65
N ARG A 120 4.33 10.34 4.66
CA ARG A 120 3.87 11.72 4.76
C ARG A 120 2.52 11.87 4.07
N ILE A 121 1.59 12.54 4.75
CA ILE A 121 0.31 12.97 4.18
C ILE A 121 0.05 14.41 4.63
N ASP A 122 -0.13 15.31 3.67
CA ASP A 122 -0.16 16.77 3.90
C ASP A 122 0.99 17.26 4.80
N LYS A 123 0.65 17.72 6.02
CA LYS A 123 1.58 18.22 7.04
C LYS A 123 2.01 17.14 8.04
N LYS A 124 1.41 15.95 8.00
CA LYS A 124 1.74 14.84 8.90
C LYS A 124 2.89 14.04 8.34
N ARG A 125 3.84 13.70 9.21
CA ARG A 125 5.03 12.88 8.91
C ARG A 125 5.24 11.93 10.06
N PHE A 126 5.48 10.65 9.76
CA PHE A 126 5.67 9.61 10.77
C PHE A 126 6.83 8.70 10.38
N SER A 127 7.71 8.43 11.34
CA SER A 127 8.89 7.58 11.18
C SER A 127 9.25 6.88 12.49
N GLY A 128 9.89 5.71 12.37
CA GLY A 128 10.59 5.01 13.45
C GLY A 128 9.73 4.49 14.59
N LYS A 129 8.40 4.39 14.42
CA LYS A 129 7.51 3.87 15.46
C LYS A 129 7.28 2.37 15.33
N ASP A 130 7.22 1.70 16.47
CA ASP A 130 6.69 0.34 16.61
C ASP A 130 5.32 0.43 17.29
N THR A 131 4.29 -0.10 16.64
CA THR A 131 2.91 -0.09 17.14
C THR A 131 2.31 -1.49 17.02
N ASP A 132 1.77 -2.01 18.11
CA ASP A 132 0.96 -3.23 18.07
C ASP A 132 -0.49 -2.87 17.73
N THR A 133 -1.01 -3.38 16.61
CA THR A 133 -2.39 -3.12 16.19
C THR A 133 -3.40 -4.06 16.86
N LYS A 134 -2.93 -5.09 17.61
CA LYS A 134 -3.77 -6.04 18.34
C LYS A 134 -4.83 -6.74 17.47
N GLY A 135 -4.45 -7.13 16.25
CA GLY A 135 -5.38 -7.71 15.27
C GLY A 135 -6.19 -6.69 14.48
N GLY A 136 -5.94 -5.39 14.66
CA GLY A 136 -6.58 -4.30 13.96
C GLY A 136 -5.85 -3.87 12.68
N ALA A 137 -6.41 -2.85 12.03
CA ALA A 137 -5.82 -2.21 10.86
C ALA A 137 -4.60 -1.35 11.20
N VAL A 138 -3.78 -1.08 10.18
CA VAL A 138 -2.77 -0.02 10.19
C VAL A 138 -3.46 1.29 9.87
N PHE A 139 -3.26 2.32 10.70
CA PHE A 139 -3.84 3.65 10.47
C PHE A 139 -2.77 4.64 10.00
N ILE A 140 -3.05 5.30 8.88
CA ILE A 140 -2.24 6.37 8.29
C ILE A 140 -3.11 7.61 8.11
N GLY A 141 -2.59 8.76 8.53
CA GLY A 141 -3.28 10.05 8.42
C GLY A 141 -4.20 10.38 9.57
#